data_AF-A0A843CCK5-F1
#
_entry.id   AF-A0A843CCK5-F1
#
_cell.length_a   1.000
_cell.length_b   1.000
_cell.length_c   1.000
_cell.angle_alpha   90.00
_cell.angle_beta   90.00
_cell.angle_gamma   90.00
#
_symmetry.space_group_name_H-M   'P 1'
#
loop_
_entity.id
_entity.type
_entity.pdbx_description
1 polymer ?
#
loop_
_entity_poly.entity_id
_entity_poly.type
_entity_poly.pdbx_seq_one_letter_code
_entity_poly.pdbx_strand_id
1 'polypeptide(L)'
;METELVSGLSLELWIGIAHWLTGIGTIVLAIALVRTFRHLEASTRMSKIETEYRLRPWIGPTSGIQRMDNSINGNIQFSITIKNFGDLPASFVKAKSIVSASPLTKESLKQPLTEFNLGPLLPHMEKSYWFFIEPAMWDKVSNDNQPLYVALYFEYPSLTGSNGYGSISEFNKNNQTFLHKEMWIDYPEIKLH
;
A
#
# COMPACT_ATOMS: atom_id res chain seq x y z
N MET A 1 29.81 -69.40 -38.84
CA MET A 1 29.55 -69.26 -37.39
C MET A 1 30.28 -68.06 -36.76
N GLU A 2 31.21 -67.39 -37.45
CA GLU A 2 31.86 -66.16 -36.94
C GLU A 2 31.14 -64.86 -37.35
N THR A 3 30.36 -64.88 -38.44
CA THR A 3 29.63 -63.69 -38.95
C THR A 3 28.42 -63.29 -38.10
N GLU A 4 27.79 -64.22 -37.38
CA GLU A 4 26.64 -63.92 -36.51
C GLU A 4 27.03 -63.35 -35.14
N LEU A 5 28.22 -63.72 -34.63
CA LEU A 5 28.76 -63.19 -33.38
C LEU A 5 29.15 -61.70 -33.50
N VAL A 6 29.69 -61.30 -34.66
CA VAL A 6 30.06 -59.90 -34.94
C VAL A 6 28.82 -59.03 -35.14
N SER A 7 27.76 -59.55 -35.77
CA SER A 7 26.50 -58.80 -35.92
C SER A 7 25.79 -58.57 -34.59
N GLY A 8 25.76 -59.58 -33.70
CA GLY A 8 25.16 -59.47 -32.37
C GLY A 8 25.86 -58.45 -31.47
N LEU A 9 27.20 -58.49 -31.42
CA LEU A 9 28.01 -57.54 -30.65
C LEU A 9 27.88 -56.10 -31.16
N SER A 10 27.78 -55.91 -32.49
CA SER A 10 27.57 -54.58 -33.06
C SER A 10 26.18 -54.03 -32.71
N LEU A 11 25.14 -54.87 -32.73
CA LEU A 11 23.77 -54.48 -32.44
C LEU A 11 23.60 -54.10 -30.96
N GLU A 12 24.17 -54.88 -30.05
CA GLU A 12 24.17 -54.58 -28.61
C GLU A 12 24.90 -53.28 -28.28
N LEU A 13 26.01 -52.99 -28.98
CA LEU A 13 26.73 -51.73 -28.83
C LEU A 13 25.88 -50.53 -29.30
N TRP A 14 25.20 -50.64 -30.45
CA TRP A 14 24.29 -49.60 -30.95
C TRP A 14 23.07 -49.38 -30.04
N ILE A 15 22.50 -50.46 -29.51
CA ILE A 15 21.39 -50.40 -28.52
C ILE A 15 21.87 -49.75 -27.22
N GLY A 16 23.07 -50.10 -26.75
CA GLY A 16 23.70 -49.46 -25.60
C GLY A 16 23.88 -47.96 -25.80
N ILE A 17 24.47 -47.55 -26.92
CA ILE A 17 24.68 -46.13 -27.26
C ILE A 17 23.35 -45.38 -27.33
N ALA A 18 22.30 -45.97 -27.90
CA ALA A 18 20.96 -45.36 -27.96
C ALA A 18 20.34 -45.15 -26.56
N HIS A 19 20.50 -46.11 -25.65
CA HIS A 19 20.05 -45.98 -24.26
C HIS A 19 20.83 -44.90 -23.48
N TRP A 20 22.14 -44.81 -23.70
CA TRP A 20 22.95 -43.74 -23.09
C TRP A 20 22.55 -42.36 -23.63
N LEU A 21 22.32 -42.23 -24.94
CA LEU A 21 21.89 -40.96 -25.57
C LEU A 21 20.51 -40.51 -25.06
N THR A 22 19.56 -41.42 -24.94
CA THR A 22 18.22 -41.12 -24.39
C THR A 22 18.29 -40.76 -22.91
N GLY A 23 19.13 -41.44 -22.12
CA GLY A 23 19.40 -41.10 -20.72
C GLY A 23 20.00 -39.70 -20.57
N ILE A 24 21.03 -39.38 -21.35
CA ILE A 24 21.66 -38.05 -21.35
C ILE A 24 20.66 -36.97 -21.80
N GLY A 25 19.88 -37.23 -22.85
CA GLY A 25 18.85 -36.31 -23.33
C GLY A 25 17.79 -36.01 -22.26
N THR A 26 17.39 -37.03 -21.50
CA THR A 26 16.43 -36.89 -20.39
C THR A 26 17.02 -36.03 -19.25
N ILE A 27 18.30 -36.23 -18.91
CA ILE A 27 18.98 -35.44 -17.87
C ILE A 27 19.10 -33.97 -18.29
N VAL A 28 19.51 -33.71 -19.54
CA VAL A 28 19.61 -32.33 -20.08
C VAL A 28 18.23 -31.66 -20.10
N LEU A 29 17.19 -32.39 -20.52
CA LEU A 29 15.82 -31.89 -20.50
C LEU A 29 15.35 -31.57 -19.08
N ALA A 30 15.65 -32.41 -18.10
CA ALA A 30 15.32 -32.17 -16.70
C ALA A 30 16.01 -30.90 -16.17
N ILE A 31 17.30 -30.71 -16.46
CA ILE A 31 18.04 -29.49 -16.07
C ILE A 31 17.45 -28.25 -16.74
N ALA A 32 17.11 -28.32 -18.02
CA ALA A 32 16.48 -27.23 -18.75
C ALA A 32 15.10 -26.87 -18.16
N LEU A 33 14.30 -27.87 -17.77
CA LEU A 33 13.01 -27.69 -17.10
C LEU A 33 13.18 -26.99 -15.75
N VAL A 34 14.10 -27.45 -14.91
CA VAL A 34 14.39 -26.82 -13.61
C VAL A 34 14.82 -25.37 -13.80
N ARG A 35 15.69 -25.09 -14.77
CA ARG A 35 16.14 -23.72 -15.06
C ARG A 35 14.99 -22.85 -15.57
N THR A 36 14.12 -23.40 -16.40
CA THR A 36 12.92 -22.71 -16.90
C THR A 36 11.97 -22.36 -15.76
N PHE A 37 11.71 -23.29 -14.84
CA PHE A 37 10.89 -23.01 -13.66
C PHE A 37 11.47 -21.88 -12.80
N ARG A 38 12.79 -21.88 -12.57
CA ARG A 38 13.44 -20.79 -11.82
C ARG A 38 13.33 -19.44 -12.53
N HIS A 39 13.45 -19.40 -13.86
CA HIS A 39 13.24 -18.17 -14.63
C HIS A 39 11.79 -17.70 -14.60
N LEU A 40 10.81 -18.61 -14.70
CA LEU A 40 9.39 -18.28 -14.58
C LEU A 40 9.07 -17.75 -13.17
N GLU A 41 9.64 -18.33 -12.13
CA GLU A 41 9.48 -17.85 -10.76
C GLU A 41 10.05 -16.42 -10.60
N ALA A 42 11.24 -16.14 -11.14
CA ALA A 42 11.81 -14.80 -11.11
C ALA A 42 10.95 -13.79 -11.90
N SER A 43 10.48 -14.17 -13.09
CA SER A 43 9.65 -13.31 -13.93
C SER A 43 8.31 -13.00 -13.28
N THR A 44 7.64 -14.01 -12.71
CA THR A 44 6.35 -13.83 -12.03
C THR A 44 6.49 -12.98 -10.77
N ARG A 45 7.60 -13.12 -10.02
CA ARG A 45 7.91 -12.23 -8.89
C ARG A 45 8.08 -10.78 -9.34
N MET A 46 8.84 -10.53 -10.41
CA MET A 46 9.03 -9.17 -10.93
C MET A 46 7.71 -8.57 -11.42
N SER A 47 6.95 -9.31 -12.22
CA SER A 47 5.65 -8.86 -12.71
C SER A 47 4.66 -8.62 -11.57
N LYS A 48 4.69 -9.42 -10.50
CA LYS A 48 3.87 -9.19 -9.30
C LYS A 48 4.24 -7.86 -8.64
N ILE A 49 5.52 -7.60 -8.42
CA ILE A 49 6.00 -6.34 -7.81
C ILE A 49 5.59 -5.14 -8.68
N GLU A 50 5.83 -5.20 -10.00
CA GLU A 50 5.44 -4.14 -10.93
C GLU A 50 3.92 -3.91 -10.94
N THR A 51 3.15 -5.00 -10.93
CA THR A 51 1.69 -4.93 -10.89
C THR A 51 1.21 -4.33 -9.57
N GLU A 52 1.80 -4.68 -8.43
CA GLU A 52 1.45 -4.11 -7.12
C GLU A 52 1.83 -2.63 -6.98
N TYR A 53 2.96 -2.21 -7.56
CA TYR A 53 3.32 -0.78 -7.57
C TYR A 53 2.38 0.05 -8.43
N ARG A 54 1.95 -0.50 -9.57
CA ARG A 54 1.08 0.18 -10.53
C ARG A 54 -0.39 0.13 -10.11
N LEU A 55 -0.85 -1.03 -9.64
CA LEU A 55 -2.20 -1.29 -9.16
C LEU A 55 -2.16 -1.32 -7.64
N ARG A 56 -2.30 -0.14 -7.03
CA ARG A 56 -2.50 -0.01 -5.59
C ARG A 56 -3.62 0.98 -5.29
N PRO A 57 -4.34 0.82 -4.18
CA PRO A 57 -5.23 1.87 -3.71
C PRO A 57 -4.40 3.12 -3.40
N TRP A 58 -4.87 4.26 -3.86
CA TRP A 58 -4.24 5.54 -3.59
C TRP A 58 -5.26 6.42 -2.88
N ILE A 59 -5.18 6.48 -1.55
CA ILE A 59 -6.12 7.28 -0.78
C ILE A 59 -5.49 8.63 -0.50
N GLY A 60 -6.21 9.70 -0.81
CA GLY A 60 -5.81 11.05 -0.48
C GLY A 60 -7.01 11.97 -0.34
N PRO A 61 -6.82 13.17 0.24
CA PRO A 61 -7.87 14.17 0.32
C PRO A 61 -8.17 14.74 -1.07
N THR A 62 -9.44 14.93 -1.39
CA THR A 62 -9.88 15.67 -2.59
C THR A 62 -10.13 17.14 -2.31
N SER A 63 -10.49 17.45 -1.06
CA SER A 63 -10.82 18.79 -0.61
C SER A 63 -9.97 19.17 0.60
N GLY A 64 -9.79 20.48 0.79
CA GLY A 64 -9.27 21.01 2.05
C GLY A 64 -10.25 20.73 3.19
N ILE A 65 -9.77 20.85 4.43
CA ILE A 65 -10.61 20.68 5.61
C ILE A 65 -11.64 21.82 5.66
N GLN A 66 -12.92 21.46 5.63
CA GLN A 66 -14.03 22.40 5.66
C GLN A 66 -14.70 22.41 7.03
N ARG A 67 -15.08 23.59 7.51
CA ARG A 67 -15.93 23.71 8.69
C ARG A 67 -17.36 23.36 8.29
N MET A 68 -18.05 22.58 9.12
CA MET A 68 -19.47 22.33 8.95
C MET A 68 -20.29 23.35 9.74
N ASP A 69 -21.26 23.96 9.09
CA ASP A 69 -22.14 24.96 9.70
C ASP A 69 -23.12 24.34 10.72
N ASN A 70 -23.55 23.10 10.46
CA ASN A 70 -24.50 22.36 11.30
C ASN A 70 -23.77 21.37 12.19
N SER A 71 -23.48 21.78 13.43
CA SER A 71 -22.91 20.90 14.44
C SER A 71 -23.98 20.05 15.11
N ILE A 72 -23.77 18.74 15.16
CA ILE A 72 -24.68 17.75 15.76
C ILE A 72 -24.70 17.85 17.31
N ASN A 73 -23.69 18.45 17.95
CA ASN A 73 -23.52 18.33 19.42
C ASN A 73 -22.96 19.57 20.13
N GLY A 74 -23.07 20.77 19.52
CA GLY A 74 -22.47 22.01 20.00
C GLY A 74 -20.94 22.11 19.83
N ASN A 75 -20.26 20.98 19.59
CA ASN A 75 -18.84 20.92 19.26
C ASN A 75 -18.59 21.31 17.81
N ILE A 76 -17.46 21.97 17.54
CA ILE A 76 -17.15 22.47 16.20
C ILE A 76 -16.66 21.31 15.34
N GLN A 77 -17.37 21.10 14.24
CA GLN A 77 -17.17 19.98 13.34
C GLN A 77 -16.40 20.41 12.10
N PHE A 78 -15.43 19.58 11.74
CA PHE A 78 -14.67 19.72 10.51
C PHE A 78 -14.80 18.44 9.69
N SER A 79 -14.92 18.61 8.38
CA SER A 79 -15.00 17.53 7.41
C SER A 79 -13.79 17.56 6.48
N ILE A 80 -13.34 16.38 6.12
CA ILE A 80 -12.38 16.17 5.05
C ILE A 80 -12.90 15.07 4.14
N THR A 81 -12.90 15.33 2.83
CA THR A 81 -13.27 14.32 1.85
C THR A 81 -12.02 13.62 1.37
N ILE A 82 -12.01 12.30 1.49
CA ILE A 82 -10.98 11.43 0.94
C ILE A 82 -11.52 10.68 -0.26
N LYS A 83 -10.64 10.39 -1.22
CA LYS A 83 -10.94 9.60 -2.41
C LYS A 83 -9.90 8.53 -2.59
N ASN A 84 -10.33 7.38 -3.09
CA ASN A 84 -9.42 6.42 -3.66
C ASN A 84 -9.19 6.76 -5.14
N PHE A 85 -8.02 7.29 -5.46
CA PHE A 85 -7.56 7.58 -6.82
C PHE A 85 -6.96 6.36 -7.52
N GLY A 86 -6.76 5.25 -6.79
CA GLY A 86 -6.23 4.02 -7.35
C GLY A 86 -7.31 3.16 -8.00
N ASP A 87 -6.88 2.26 -8.88
CA ASP A 87 -7.75 1.32 -9.60
C ASP A 87 -8.13 0.09 -8.76
N LEU A 88 -7.52 -0.07 -7.58
CA LEU A 88 -7.83 -1.15 -6.64
C LEU A 88 -8.62 -0.66 -5.43
N PRO A 89 -9.56 -1.47 -4.91
CA PRO A 89 -10.27 -1.15 -3.68
C PRO A 89 -9.34 -1.22 -2.46
N ALA A 90 -9.48 -0.26 -1.55
CA ALA A 90 -8.91 -0.34 -0.21
C ALA A 90 -9.94 -0.99 0.71
N SER A 91 -9.74 -2.26 1.09
CA SER A 91 -10.73 -3.03 1.83
C SER A 91 -11.03 -2.51 3.24
N PHE A 92 -10.04 -1.90 3.89
CA PHE A 92 -10.15 -1.49 5.29
C PHE A 92 -9.35 -0.22 5.57
N VAL A 93 -10.03 0.92 5.60
CA VAL A 93 -9.36 2.22 5.78
C VAL A 93 -9.57 2.70 7.21
N LYS A 94 -8.47 2.92 7.93
CA LYS A 94 -8.47 3.45 9.30
C LYS A 94 -8.06 4.91 9.26
N ALA A 95 -8.89 5.79 9.81
CA ALA A 95 -8.55 7.18 10.03
C ALA A 95 -8.06 7.39 11.47
N LYS A 96 -7.00 8.17 11.63
CA LYS A 96 -6.49 8.67 12.91
C LYS A 96 -6.40 10.18 12.82
N SER A 97 -6.83 10.88 13.86
CA SER A 97 -6.79 12.34 13.92
C SER A 97 -6.26 12.83 15.25
N ILE A 98 -5.41 13.85 15.22
CA ILE A 98 -4.93 14.58 16.39
C ILE A 98 -5.17 16.05 16.16
N VAL A 99 -5.64 16.73 17.21
CA VAL A 99 -5.79 18.19 17.25
C VAL A 99 -4.97 18.71 18.41
N SER A 100 -4.11 19.70 18.17
CA SER A 100 -3.27 20.31 19.20
C SER A 100 -3.01 21.79 18.94
N ALA A 101 -2.77 22.55 20.00
CA ALA A 101 -2.28 23.93 19.91
C ALA A 101 -0.75 24.01 19.70
N SER A 102 -0.02 22.90 19.93
CA SER A 102 1.41 22.78 19.66
C SER A 102 1.67 22.20 18.27
N PRO A 103 2.82 22.51 17.64
CA PRO A 103 3.19 21.93 16.36
C PRO A 103 3.27 20.41 16.46
N LEU A 104 2.57 19.71 15.55
CA LEU A 104 2.51 18.25 15.49
C LEU A 104 3.61 17.72 14.55
N THR A 105 4.15 16.54 14.88
CA THR A 105 5.11 15.83 14.04
C THR A 105 4.56 14.46 13.63
N LYS A 106 5.19 13.82 12.63
CA LYS A 106 4.83 12.46 12.18
C LYS A 106 4.85 11.44 13.33
N GLU A 107 5.73 11.63 14.31
CA GLU A 107 5.86 10.75 15.46
C GLU A 107 4.65 10.83 16.40
N SER A 108 3.98 11.99 16.47
CA SER A 108 2.74 12.15 17.23
C SER A 108 1.64 11.22 16.73
N LEU A 109 1.61 10.93 15.42
CA LEU A 109 0.65 10.01 14.78
C LEU A 109 1.01 8.52 14.96
N LYS A 110 2.23 8.20 15.40
CA LYS A 110 2.66 6.82 15.69
C LYS A 110 2.28 6.34 17.09
N GLN A 111 1.78 7.24 17.94
CA GLN A 111 1.27 6.90 19.26
C GLN A 111 -0.06 6.14 19.15
N PRO A 112 -0.44 5.30 20.15
CA PRO A 112 -1.72 4.62 20.16
C PRO A 112 -2.84 5.66 20.26
N LEU A 113 -3.46 5.94 19.12
CA LEU A 113 -4.52 6.92 18.95
C LEU A 113 -5.85 6.22 18.71
N THR A 114 -6.94 6.95 18.95
CA THR A 114 -8.28 6.49 18.60
C THR A 114 -8.36 6.30 17.08
N GLU A 115 -8.46 5.05 16.65
CA GLU A 115 -8.61 4.69 15.25
C GLU A 115 -10.10 4.63 14.90
N PHE A 116 -10.51 5.30 13.83
CA PHE A 116 -11.86 5.19 13.29
C PHE A 116 -11.84 4.36 12.01
N ASN A 117 -12.67 3.31 11.96
CA ASN A 117 -12.77 2.47 10.78
C ASN A 117 -13.76 3.08 9.78
N LEU A 118 -13.24 3.56 8.65
CA LEU A 118 -14.03 4.08 7.53
C LEU A 118 -14.60 2.97 6.65
N GLY A 119 -14.17 1.72 6.83
CA GLY A 119 -14.54 0.58 6.00
C GLY A 119 -13.91 0.64 4.61
N PRO A 120 -14.47 -0.08 3.62
CA PRO A 120 -13.87 -0.20 2.30
C PRO A 120 -14.05 1.06 1.45
N LEU A 121 -12.98 1.54 0.78
CA LEU A 121 -13.05 2.57 -0.26
C LEU A 121 -12.78 1.95 -1.64
N LEU A 122 -13.82 1.90 -2.47
CA LEU A 122 -13.72 1.41 -3.85
C LEU A 122 -12.98 2.42 -4.76
N PRO A 123 -12.49 1.99 -5.93
CA PRO A 123 -11.87 2.89 -6.91
C PRO A 123 -12.78 4.08 -7.22
N HIS A 124 -12.21 5.28 -7.21
CA HIS A 124 -12.87 6.57 -7.40
C HIS A 124 -13.99 6.92 -6.41
N MET A 125 -14.20 6.10 -5.37
CA MET A 125 -15.17 6.38 -4.32
C MET A 125 -14.65 7.48 -3.40
N GLU A 126 -15.55 8.36 -3.01
CA GLU A 126 -15.30 9.42 -2.04
C GLU A 126 -15.98 9.09 -0.71
N LYS A 127 -15.30 9.40 0.40
CA LYS A 127 -15.87 9.34 1.73
C LYS A 127 -15.51 10.59 2.50
N SER A 128 -16.46 11.09 3.28
CA SER A 128 -16.23 12.20 4.19
C SER A 128 -15.91 11.67 5.57
N TYR A 129 -14.77 12.09 6.11
CA TYR A 129 -14.40 11.85 7.49
C TYR A 129 -14.64 13.13 8.30
N TRP A 130 -15.25 12.97 9.47
CA TRP A 130 -15.55 14.08 10.37
C TRP A 130 -14.73 13.94 11.64
N PHE A 131 -14.13 15.04 12.05
CA PHE A 131 -13.46 15.14 13.34
C PHE A 131 -13.92 16.38 14.08
N PHE A 132 -13.76 16.34 15.39
CA PHE A 132 -14.32 17.32 16.31
C PHE A 132 -13.20 18.08 16.99
N ILE A 133 -13.40 19.38 17.19
CA ILE A 133 -12.52 20.23 17.99
C ILE A 133 -13.30 20.68 19.22
N GLU A 134 -12.66 20.59 20.38
CA GLU A 134 -13.25 21.03 21.64
C GLU A 134 -13.53 22.54 21.58
N PRO A 135 -14.73 23.00 22.01
CA PRO A 135 -15.10 24.41 21.99
C PRO A 135 -14.09 25.30 22.71
N ALA A 136 -13.58 24.87 23.88
CA ALA A 136 -12.59 25.63 24.65
C ALA A 136 -11.26 25.83 23.90
N MET A 137 -10.84 24.87 23.07
CA MET A 137 -9.66 25.03 22.23
C MET A 137 -9.95 25.96 21.06
N TRP A 138 -11.13 25.82 20.45
CA TRP A 138 -11.53 26.72 19.37
C TRP A 138 -11.67 28.17 19.82
N ASP A 139 -12.21 28.43 21.02
CA ASP A 139 -12.34 29.78 21.56
C ASP A 139 -10.98 30.45 21.74
N LYS A 140 -9.97 29.70 22.22
CA LYS A 140 -8.58 30.18 22.32
C LYS A 140 -7.97 30.44 20.95
N VAL A 141 -8.28 29.60 19.97
CA VAL A 141 -7.83 29.82 18.60
C VAL A 141 -8.50 31.07 18.07
N SER A 142 -9.82 31.18 18.10
CA SER A 142 -10.57 32.34 17.61
C SER A 142 -10.17 33.66 18.29
N ASN A 143 -10.15 33.68 19.63
CA ASN A 143 -9.99 34.90 20.44
C ASN A 143 -8.52 35.23 20.78
N ASP A 144 -7.73 34.24 21.22
CA ASP A 144 -6.38 34.46 21.77
C ASP A 144 -5.25 34.29 20.75
N ASN A 145 -5.58 34.12 19.47
CA ASN A 145 -4.59 33.98 18.40
C ASN A 145 -3.62 32.80 18.56
N GLN A 146 -4.05 31.77 19.27
CA GLN A 146 -3.26 30.55 19.37
C GLN A 146 -3.28 29.77 18.05
N PRO A 147 -2.13 29.21 17.63
CA PRO A 147 -2.07 28.35 16.48
C PRO A 147 -2.81 27.02 16.75
N LEU A 148 -3.39 26.44 15.71
CA LEU A 148 -4.11 25.18 15.78
C LEU A 148 -3.57 24.25 14.70
N TYR A 149 -3.11 23.08 15.13
CA TYR A 149 -2.57 22.05 14.27
C TYR A 149 -3.48 20.83 14.29
N VAL A 150 -3.75 20.30 13.10
CA VAL A 150 -4.50 19.07 12.91
C VAL A 150 -3.64 18.11 12.12
N ALA A 151 -3.41 16.93 12.67
CA ALA A 151 -2.74 15.84 11.99
C ALA A 151 -3.76 14.76 11.66
N LEU A 152 -3.82 14.35 10.40
CA LEU A 152 -4.69 13.29 9.89
C LEU A 152 -3.85 12.21 9.26
N TYR A 153 -4.17 10.96 9.58
CA TYR A 153 -3.51 9.79 9.00
C TYR A 153 -4.54 8.75 8.59
N PHE A 154 -4.50 8.35 7.32
CA PHE A 154 -5.36 7.32 6.75
C PHE A 154 -4.50 6.11 6.44
N GLU A 155 -4.69 5.04 7.20
CA GLU A 155 -3.97 3.79 7.06
C GLU A 155 -4.83 2.76 6.33
N TYR A 156 -4.25 2.01 5.40
CA TYR A 156 -4.96 0.97 4.67
C TYR A 156 -4.04 -0.20 4.28
N PRO A 157 -4.52 -1.45 4.40
CA PRO A 157 -3.74 -2.62 4.06
C PRO A 157 -3.59 -2.75 2.54
N SER A 158 -2.47 -3.33 2.14
CA SER A 158 -2.12 -3.74 0.79
C SER A 158 -1.51 -5.14 0.81
N LEU A 159 -1.27 -5.70 -0.38
CA LEU A 159 -0.73 -7.06 -0.53
C LEU A 159 0.65 -7.23 0.11
N THR A 160 1.45 -6.17 0.21
CA THR A 160 2.83 -6.19 0.71
C THR A 160 3.02 -5.55 2.08
N GLY A 161 1.95 -5.06 2.71
CA GLY A 161 2.01 -4.40 4.02
C GLY A 161 0.92 -3.35 4.20
N SER A 162 1.17 -2.38 5.08
CA SER A 162 0.26 -1.24 5.29
C SER A 162 0.76 -0.04 4.46
N ASN A 163 -0.13 0.60 3.72
CA ASN A 163 0.12 1.93 3.16
C ASN A 163 -0.60 2.96 4.02
N GLY A 164 -0.18 4.21 3.92
CA GLY A 164 -0.93 5.28 4.52
C GLY A 164 -0.70 6.62 3.87
N TYR A 165 -1.67 7.52 4.05
CA TYR A 165 -1.55 8.92 3.72
C TYR A 165 -1.59 9.74 5.01
N GLY A 166 -0.57 10.55 5.23
CA GLY A 166 -0.50 11.46 6.35
C GLY A 166 -0.49 12.92 5.92
N SER A 167 -1.15 13.76 6.71
CA SER A 167 -1.09 15.20 6.54
C SER A 167 -1.09 15.92 7.88
N ILE A 168 -0.29 16.98 7.98
CA ILE A 168 -0.31 17.93 9.08
C ILE A 168 -0.73 19.28 8.51
N SER A 169 -1.73 19.87 9.12
CA SER A 169 -2.33 21.12 8.66
C SER A 169 -2.41 22.13 9.80
N GLU A 170 -2.10 23.40 9.51
CA GLU A 170 -2.23 24.51 10.45
C GLU A 170 -3.45 25.35 10.07
N PHE A 171 -4.25 25.74 11.06
CA PHE A 171 -5.38 26.64 10.83
C PHE A 171 -4.90 28.06 10.55
N ASN A 172 -5.24 28.59 9.39
CA ASN A 172 -5.03 29.99 9.07
C ASN A 172 -6.31 30.79 9.30
N LYS A 173 -6.27 31.68 10.29
CA LYS A 173 -7.39 32.56 10.62
C LYS A 173 -7.79 33.52 9.53
N ASN A 174 -6.83 34.04 8.75
CA ASN A 174 -7.10 35.06 7.74
C ASN A 174 -8.02 34.51 6.65
N ASN A 175 -7.84 33.23 6.31
CA ASN A 175 -8.60 32.56 5.27
C ASN A 175 -9.68 31.63 5.85
N GLN A 176 -9.73 31.45 7.17
CA GLN A 176 -10.57 30.48 7.88
C GLN A 176 -10.44 29.04 7.35
N THR A 177 -9.27 28.68 6.84
CA THR A 177 -8.98 27.38 6.24
C THR A 177 -7.74 26.74 6.86
N PHE A 178 -7.70 25.42 6.86
CA PHE A 178 -6.47 24.70 7.19
C PHE A 178 -5.51 24.68 6.00
N LEU A 179 -4.27 25.10 6.25
CA LEU A 179 -3.17 25.03 5.29
C LEU A 179 -2.33 23.80 5.59
N HIS A 180 -2.16 22.93 4.60
CA HIS A 180 -1.28 21.77 4.71
C HIS A 180 0.18 22.23 4.83
N LYS A 181 0.82 21.87 5.94
CA LYS A 181 2.25 22.13 6.20
C LYS A 181 3.11 20.98 5.71
N GLU A 182 2.66 19.76 5.94
CA GLU A 182 3.38 18.56 5.55
C GLU A 182 2.38 17.50 5.09
N MET A 183 2.73 16.81 4.00
CA MET A 183 1.98 15.67 3.49
C MET A 183 2.99 14.58 3.14
N TRP A 184 2.66 13.34 3.45
CA TRP A 184 3.50 12.21 3.12
C TRP A 184 2.65 10.97 2.86
N ILE A 185 3.30 10.00 2.24
CA ILE A 185 2.70 8.71 1.94
C ILE A 185 3.66 7.67 2.48
N ASP A 186 3.14 6.80 3.33
CA ASP A 186 3.87 5.67 3.84
C ASP A 186 3.66 4.49 2.88
N TYR A 187 4.77 3.91 2.46
CA TYR A 187 4.82 2.77 1.55
C TYR A 187 5.29 1.52 2.31
N PRO A 188 4.83 0.32 1.94
CA PRO A 188 5.37 -0.92 2.49
C PRO A 188 6.86 -1.04 2.15
N GLU A 189 7.69 -1.26 3.16
CA GLU A 189 9.10 -1.60 2.95
C GLU A 189 9.20 -2.98 2.29
N ILE A 190 9.63 -3.01 1.03
CA ILE A 190 9.90 -4.28 0.34
C ILE A 190 11.22 -4.83 0.89
N LYS A 191 11.12 -5.82 1.77
CA LYS A 191 12.28 -6.62 2.17
C LYS A 191 12.67 -7.54 1.01
N LEU A 192 13.67 -7.12 0.24
CA LEU A 192 14.36 -7.99 -0.70
C LEU A 192 15.18 -9.00 0.12
N HIS A 193 14.62 -10.20 0.32
CA HIS A 193 15.34 -11.36 0.87
C HIS A 193 15.90 -12.22 -0.26
#